data_AF-A0A847XBS2-F1
#
_entry.id   AF-A0A847XBS2-F1
#
_cell.length_a   1.000
_cell.length_b   1.000
_cell.length_c   1.000
_cell.angle_alpha   90.00
_cell.angle_beta   90.00
_cell.angle_gamma   90.00
#
_symmetry.space_group_name_H-M   'P 1'
#
loop_
_entity.id
_entity.type
_entity.pdbx_description
1 polymer ?
#
loop_
_entity_poly.entity_id
_entity_poly.type
_entity_poly.pdbx_seq_one_letter_code
_entity_poly.pdbx_strand_id
1 'polypeptide(L)'
;MTKFHINKQGVPAQCKAKKGKCPFGTSDTHFESLEKAQIYVNELHNEQFGLLGDQVRNENTVKNYNEYYESILFSDYDLRYKRELIENNYGLEHLVYDKNRGVCYEAISKAAEINHPIMKKIKNSVNPEIRKIQANLGLHQEEYAKDPSKHVRAAVVNNGNQLDVLVKDKDPEIRKLIAERGYKLDELMNDEDVSVREAVALRGHKLDSFKDDESADIRKILPRRGMYLDYYVNDVDKKVRVEVAKQGHGLDKLVNDSEPEVRREVARHGYGLDKLVKDDDMHVRIAVAKHGYGLDELEDDPEDRVRQEVVKQGHNYEKMINDKNWAVRAEIARNGYGLDKLINDDDIEVRKAVARAGYGHDILKHDKSIQVRRVIGSHLSQKNKQKRIDEGKDI
;
A
#
# COMPACT_ATOMS: atom_id res chain seq x y z
N MET A 1 -12.23 22.54 -15.05
CA MET A 1 -11.38 23.74 -14.84
C MET A 1 -9.93 23.31 -14.72
N THR A 2 -9.04 23.99 -15.44
CA THR A 2 -7.59 23.78 -15.34
C THR A 2 -7.11 24.22 -13.97
N LYS A 3 -6.35 23.37 -13.27
CA LYS A 3 -5.73 23.72 -11.97
C LYS A 3 -4.24 23.95 -12.13
N PHE A 4 -3.67 24.80 -11.29
CA PHE A 4 -2.23 25.10 -11.24
C PHE A 4 -1.64 24.67 -9.90
N HIS A 5 -0.38 24.27 -9.86
CA HIS A 5 0.39 24.02 -8.63
C HIS A 5 1.72 24.76 -8.69
N ILE A 6 2.50 24.71 -7.61
CA ILE A 6 3.90 25.15 -7.62
C ILE A 6 4.79 23.94 -7.87
N ASN A 7 5.62 23.98 -8.92
CA ASN A 7 6.52 22.88 -9.25
C ASN A 7 7.76 22.85 -8.31
N LYS A 8 8.66 21.87 -8.49
CA LYS A 8 9.90 21.75 -7.70
C LYS A 8 10.82 22.98 -7.77
N GLN A 9 10.68 23.79 -8.82
CA GLN A 9 11.46 25.01 -9.05
C GLN A 9 10.81 26.23 -8.38
N GLY A 10 9.68 26.08 -7.68
CA GLY A 10 8.99 27.20 -7.05
C GLY A 10 8.14 28.02 -8.02
N VAL A 11 7.87 27.50 -9.23
CA VAL A 11 7.18 28.24 -10.30
C VAL A 11 5.76 27.68 -10.50
N PRO A 12 4.74 28.53 -10.71
CA PRO A 12 3.42 28.08 -11.09
C PRO A 12 3.43 27.24 -12.37
N ALA A 13 2.80 26.07 -12.33
CA ALA A 13 2.69 25.16 -13.45
C ALA A 13 1.30 24.52 -13.53
N GLN A 14 0.83 24.25 -14.74
CA GLN A 14 -0.44 23.57 -14.95
C GLN A 14 -0.39 22.12 -14.42
N CYS A 15 -1.35 21.75 -13.58
CA CYS A 15 -1.47 20.38 -13.10
C CYS A 15 -2.14 19.50 -14.17
N LYS A 16 -1.37 18.53 -14.68
CA LYS A 16 -1.85 17.51 -15.64
C LYS A 16 -2.22 16.18 -14.98
N ALA A 17 -2.12 16.10 -13.65
CA ALA A 17 -2.41 14.87 -12.90
C ALA A 17 -3.92 14.64 -12.72
N LYS A 18 -4.33 13.38 -12.60
CA LYS A 18 -5.69 13.04 -12.15
C LYS A 18 -5.95 13.66 -10.78
N LYS A 19 -7.19 14.06 -10.50
CA LYS A 19 -7.60 14.63 -9.19
C LYS A 19 -7.07 13.76 -8.05
N GLY A 20 -6.34 14.37 -7.11
CA GLY A 20 -5.74 13.68 -5.96
C GLY A 20 -4.43 12.91 -6.23
N LYS A 21 -3.92 12.88 -7.46
CA LYS A 21 -2.69 12.15 -7.84
C LYS A 21 -1.52 13.07 -8.24
N CYS A 22 -1.55 14.33 -7.83
CA CYS A 22 -0.49 15.27 -8.18
C CYS A 22 0.74 15.03 -7.29
N PRO A 23 1.94 14.80 -7.86
CA PRO A 23 3.16 14.58 -7.07
C PRO A 23 3.77 15.87 -6.50
N PHE A 24 3.26 17.04 -6.90
CA PHE A 24 3.77 18.36 -6.51
C PHE A 24 2.83 19.12 -5.58
N GLY A 25 1.76 18.48 -5.10
CA GLY A 25 0.82 19.15 -4.22
C GLY A 25 -0.42 18.35 -3.90
N THR A 26 -0.98 18.58 -2.72
CA THR A 26 -2.30 18.10 -2.33
C THR A 26 -3.36 19.08 -2.84
N SER A 27 -4.66 18.83 -2.58
CA SER A 27 -5.74 19.74 -2.97
C SER A 27 -5.51 21.20 -2.56
N ASP A 28 -4.82 21.40 -1.45
CA ASP A 28 -4.67 22.68 -0.76
C ASP A 28 -3.61 23.58 -1.40
N THR A 29 -2.77 23.03 -2.28
CA THR A 29 -1.75 23.77 -3.05
C THR A 29 -2.09 23.85 -4.54
N HIS A 30 -3.37 23.62 -4.88
CA HIS A 30 -3.88 23.80 -6.23
C HIS A 30 -4.70 25.08 -6.37
N PHE A 31 -4.32 25.92 -7.32
CA PHE A 31 -4.93 27.20 -7.61
C PHE A 31 -5.85 27.10 -8.84
N GLU A 32 -6.92 27.89 -8.83
CA GLU A 32 -7.91 27.93 -9.92
C GLU A 32 -7.40 28.71 -11.14
N SER A 33 -6.37 29.52 -10.97
CA SER A 33 -5.75 30.31 -12.03
C SER A 33 -4.24 30.43 -11.82
N LEU A 34 -3.54 30.69 -12.93
CA LEU A 34 -2.10 30.99 -12.91
C LEU A 34 -1.81 32.24 -12.05
N GLU A 35 -2.66 33.25 -12.14
CA GLU A 35 -2.56 34.48 -11.36
C GLU A 35 -2.60 34.22 -9.85
N LYS A 36 -3.57 33.43 -9.36
CA LYS A 36 -3.64 33.07 -7.93
C LYS A 36 -2.39 32.29 -7.48
N ALA A 37 -1.87 31.41 -8.34
CA ALA A 37 -0.63 30.69 -8.05
C ALA A 37 0.58 31.64 -8.00
N GLN A 38 0.62 32.64 -8.88
CA GLN A 38 1.70 33.65 -8.89
C GLN A 38 1.63 34.57 -7.66
N ILE A 39 0.43 35.01 -7.26
CA ILE A 39 0.23 35.78 -6.02
C ILE A 39 0.78 35.00 -4.82
N TYR A 40 0.43 33.72 -4.70
CA TYR A 40 0.94 32.86 -3.63
C TYR A 40 2.47 32.76 -3.64
N VAL A 41 3.10 32.59 -4.81
CA VAL A 41 4.57 32.54 -4.92
C VAL A 41 5.20 33.87 -4.51
N ASN A 42 4.60 34.99 -4.89
CA ASN A 42 5.08 36.32 -4.52
C ASN A 42 4.95 36.53 -3.01
N GLU A 43 3.84 36.14 -2.40
CA GLU A 43 3.65 36.18 -0.94
C GLU A 43 4.66 35.32 -0.20
N LEU A 44 4.90 34.09 -0.68
CA LEU A 44 5.90 33.18 -0.12
C LEU A 44 7.32 33.76 -0.24
N HIS A 45 7.66 34.31 -1.41
CA HIS A 45 8.94 34.97 -1.64
C HIS A 45 9.10 36.20 -0.73
N ASN A 46 8.06 37.01 -0.56
CA ASN A 46 8.08 38.15 0.34
C ASN A 46 8.20 37.73 1.81
N GLU A 47 7.53 36.65 2.22
CA GLU A 47 7.63 36.10 3.58
C GLU A 47 9.06 35.59 3.87
N GLN A 48 9.68 34.93 2.89
CA GLN A 48 11.02 34.37 3.00
C GLN A 48 12.09 35.46 2.93
N PHE A 49 12.07 36.32 1.90
CA PHE A 49 13.14 37.25 1.56
C PHE A 49 12.83 38.72 1.88
N GLY A 50 11.57 39.14 1.79
CA GLY A 50 11.15 40.52 2.13
C GLY A 50 11.41 40.90 3.60
N LEU A 51 11.69 39.92 4.46
CA LEU A 51 12.07 40.12 5.85
C LEU A 51 13.56 39.94 6.15
N LEU A 52 14.33 39.45 5.19
CA LEU A 52 15.79 39.51 5.25
C LEU A 52 16.26 40.94 4.93
N GLY A 53 15.38 41.74 4.29
CA GLY A 53 15.66 43.06 3.77
C GLY A 53 16.65 43.00 2.61
N ASP A 54 16.73 44.07 1.83
CA ASP A 54 17.90 44.29 0.95
C ASP A 54 19.16 44.63 1.77
N GLN A 55 19.13 44.41 3.09
CA GLN A 55 20.23 44.69 3.99
C GLN A 55 21.27 43.59 3.84
N VAL A 56 22.46 43.99 3.36
CA VAL A 56 23.63 43.13 3.33
C VAL A 56 23.90 42.60 4.74
N ARG A 57 23.81 41.29 4.92
CA ARG A 57 24.22 40.61 6.16
C ARG A 57 25.73 40.74 6.32
N ASN A 58 26.16 41.40 7.37
CA ASN A 58 27.56 41.61 7.72
C ASN A 58 27.69 41.77 9.25
N GLU A 59 28.93 41.96 9.70
CA GLU A 59 29.28 42.17 11.12
C GLU A 59 28.52 43.31 11.82
N ASN A 60 27.99 44.27 11.07
CA ASN A 60 27.22 45.40 11.61
C ASN A 60 25.71 45.17 11.62
N THR A 61 25.21 44.18 10.87
CA THR A 61 23.76 43.93 10.70
C THR A 61 23.30 42.61 11.33
N VAL A 62 24.21 41.66 11.56
CA VAL A 62 23.90 40.35 12.16
C VAL A 62 24.63 40.20 13.49
N LYS A 63 23.87 39.97 14.56
CA LYS A 63 24.44 39.67 15.87
C LYS A 63 25.22 38.36 15.81
N ASN A 64 26.45 38.36 16.33
CA ASN A 64 27.39 37.23 16.29
C ASN A 64 27.77 36.79 14.86
N TYR A 65 27.79 37.72 13.90
CA TYR A 65 28.18 37.47 12.52
C TYR A 65 29.41 36.55 12.41
N ASN A 66 29.29 35.53 11.56
CA ASN A 66 30.36 34.61 11.30
C ASN A 66 30.37 34.29 9.80
N GLU A 67 31.45 34.66 9.11
CA GLU A 67 31.59 34.48 7.66
C GLU A 67 31.48 33.00 7.24
N TYR A 68 32.00 32.07 8.05
CA TYR A 68 31.84 30.64 7.82
C TYR A 68 30.37 30.23 7.88
N TYR A 69 29.61 30.71 8.87
CA TYR A 69 28.19 30.40 8.99
C TYR A 69 27.33 31.02 7.90
N GLU A 70 27.63 32.24 7.45
CA GLU A 70 26.96 32.86 6.30
C GLU A 70 27.20 32.06 5.01
N SER A 71 28.43 31.55 4.82
CA SER A 71 28.74 30.70 3.66
C SER A 71 27.95 29.39 3.65
N ILE A 72 27.60 28.83 4.81
CA ILE A 72 26.79 27.62 4.95
C ILE A 72 25.30 27.94 4.75
N LEU A 73 24.83 29.06 5.28
CA LEU A 73 23.41 29.44 5.31
C LEU A 73 22.83 29.55 3.89
N PHE A 74 23.59 30.11 2.96
CA PHE A 74 23.16 30.39 1.58
C PHE A 74 23.65 29.39 0.55
N SER A 75 24.30 28.32 0.97
CA SER A 75 24.86 27.35 0.06
C SER A 75 24.04 26.06 0.03
N ASP A 76 24.17 25.32 -1.07
CA ASP A 76 23.54 24.01 -1.23
C ASP A 76 24.30 22.89 -0.48
N TYR A 77 25.10 23.24 0.54
CA TYR A 77 25.98 22.32 1.27
C TYR A 77 25.19 21.25 2.07
N ASP A 78 25.95 20.22 2.46
CA ASP A 78 25.52 19.06 3.25
C ASP A 78 24.66 19.44 4.47
N LEU A 79 23.57 18.69 4.67
CA LEU A 79 22.61 18.83 5.76
C LEU A 79 23.27 18.92 7.15
N ARG A 80 24.43 18.28 7.34
CA ARG A 80 25.20 18.33 8.59
C ARG A 80 25.56 19.74 9.03
N TYR A 81 25.98 20.60 8.10
CA TYR A 81 26.40 21.96 8.45
C TYR A 81 25.22 22.87 8.79
N LYS A 82 24.07 22.68 8.13
CA LYS A 82 22.85 23.42 8.50
C LYS A 82 22.35 23.07 9.89
N ARG A 83 22.56 21.84 10.36
CA ARG A 83 22.26 21.46 11.75
C ARG A 83 23.16 22.15 12.76
N GLU A 84 24.44 22.28 12.45
CA GLU A 84 25.38 23.04 13.27
C GLU A 84 24.92 24.50 13.42
N LEU A 85 24.41 25.13 12.35
CA LEU A 85 23.83 26.48 12.44
C LEU A 85 22.66 26.53 13.43
N ILE A 86 21.75 25.54 13.37
CA ILE A 86 20.59 25.45 14.27
C ILE A 86 21.04 25.29 15.72
N GLU A 87 21.99 24.38 15.99
CA GLU A 87 22.53 24.15 17.34
C GLU A 87 23.14 25.43 17.94
N ASN A 88 23.80 26.24 17.10
CA ASN A 88 24.39 27.51 17.49
C ASN A 88 23.41 28.70 17.43
N ASN A 89 22.12 28.47 17.19
CA ASN A 89 21.07 29.48 17.03
C ASN A 89 21.35 30.52 15.93
N TYR A 90 22.14 30.17 14.92
CA TYR A 90 22.55 31.07 13.85
C TYR A 90 21.63 30.97 12.64
N GLY A 91 21.14 32.10 12.14
CA GLY A 91 20.35 32.15 10.89
C GLY A 91 18.99 31.46 10.96
N LEU A 92 18.41 31.27 12.15
CA LEU A 92 17.10 30.64 12.31
C LEU A 92 16.00 31.34 11.49
N GLU A 93 16.09 32.66 11.31
CA GLU A 93 15.18 33.44 10.47
C GLU A 93 15.16 33.02 8.99
N HIS A 94 16.20 32.33 8.51
CA HIS A 94 16.27 31.74 7.18
C HIS A 94 15.93 30.24 7.21
N LEU A 95 16.47 29.51 8.19
CA LEU A 95 16.38 28.05 8.23
C LEU A 95 14.96 27.55 8.47
N VAL A 96 14.08 28.35 9.07
CA VAL A 96 12.64 28.04 9.16
C VAL A 96 11.94 27.99 7.80
N TYR A 97 12.54 28.53 6.73
CA TYR A 97 12.06 28.45 5.34
C TYR A 97 12.88 27.48 4.47
N ASP A 98 13.75 26.67 5.07
CA ASP A 98 14.61 25.76 4.31
C ASP A 98 13.77 24.74 3.50
N LYS A 99 14.21 24.47 2.26
CA LYS A 99 13.55 23.50 1.37
C LYS A 99 13.59 22.08 1.93
N ASN A 100 14.60 21.76 2.74
CA ASN A 100 14.68 20.49 3.45
C ASN A 100 13.76 20.51 4.67
N ARG A 101 12.75 19.63 4.65
CA ARG A 101 11.76 19.53 5.72
C ARG A 101 12.35 19.22 7.11
N GLY A 102 13.44 18.46 7.16
CA GLY A 102 14.13 18.13 8.42
C GLY A 102 14.81 19.36 9.02
N VAL A 103 15.53 20.13 8.20
CA VAL A 103 16.17 21.39 8.62
C VAL A 103 15.11 22.40 9.06
N CYS A 104 14.05 22.58 8.27
CA CYS A 104 12.93 23.46 8.61
C CYS A 104 12.28 23.06 9.96
N TYR A 105 12.03 21.76 10.17
CA TYR A 105 11.48 21.25 11.43
C TYR A 105 12.40 21.54 12.62
N GLU A 106 13.69 21.19 12.50
CA GLU A 106 14.68 21.38 13.57
C GLU A 106 14.85 22.88 13.88
N ALA A 107 14.86 23.75 12.87
CA ALA A 107 14.96 25.19 13.03
C ALA A 107 13.72 25.79 13.73
N ILE A 108 12.50 25.39 13.34
CA ILE A 108 11.26 25.86 14.00
C ILE A 108 11.22 25.33 15.44
N SER A 109 11.59 24.07 15.67
CA SER A 109 11.67 23.50 17.01
C SER A 109 12.64 24.27 17.89
N LYS A 110 13.84 24.59 17.37
CA LYS A 110 14.85 25.35 18.12
C LYS A 110 14.40 26.78 18.37
N ALA A 111 13.82 27.43 17.36
CA ALA A 111 13.25 28.77 17.49
C ALA A 111 12.14 28.83 18.55
N ALA A 112 11.30 27.80 18.64
CA ALA A 112 10.29 27.70 19.69
C ALA A 112 10.91 27.51 21.08
N GLU A 113 11.91 26.62 21.22
CA GLU A 113 12.63 26.34 22.48
C GLU A 113 13.22 27.62 23.09
N ILE A 114 13.85 28.47 22.27
CA ILE A 114 14.54 29.68 22.73
C ILE A 114 13.65 30.93 22.69
N ASN A 115 12.34 30.79 22.42
CA ASN A 115 11.40 31.90 22.21
C ASN A 115 11.89 32.94 21.18
N HIS A 116 12.48 32.46 20.09
CA HIS A 116 13.04 33.32 19.05
C HIS A 116 11.95 34.22 18.42
N PRO A 117 12.23 35.52 18.16
CA PRO A 117 11.24 36.46 17.60
C PRO A 117 10.59 36.00 16.29
N ILE A 118 11.29 35.15 15.51
CA ILE A 118 10.78 34.59 14.26
C ILE A 118 9.45 33.84 14.45
N MET A 119 9.21 33.24 15.63
CA MET A 119 7.99 32.49 15.92
C MET A 119 6.73 33.32 15.75
N LYS A 120 6.75 34.60 16.16
CA LYS A 120 5.60 35.52 16.00
C LYS A 120 5.24 35.72 14.53
N LYS A 121 6.24 35.71 13.66
CA LYS A 121 6.10 35.95 12.23
C LYS A 121 5.61 34.70 11.50
N ILE A 122 6.22 33.54 11.74
CA ILE A 122 5.86 32.29 11.04
C ILE A 122 4.53 31.71 11.50
N LYS A 123 3.95 32.20 12.61
CA LYS A 123 2.64 31.77 13.12
C LYS A 123 1.56 31.76 12.03
N ASN A 124 1.48 32.84 11.25
CA ASN A 124 0.52 33.03 10.17
C ASN A 124 1.17 32.86 8.78
N SER A 125 2.21 32.04 8.69
CA SER A 125 2.95 31.81 7.44
C SER A 125 2.01 31.46 6.30
N VAL A 126 2.23 31.96 5.09
CA VAL A 126 1.40 31.56 3.93
C VAL A 126 1.66 30.10 3.58
N ASN A 127 2.83 29.56 3.93
CA ASN A 127 3.19 28.17 3.72
C ASN A 127 2.50 27.23 4.73
N PRO A 128 1.56 26.37 4.30
CA PRO A 128 0.88 25.46 5.21
C PRO A 128 1.82 24.41 5.84
N GLU A 129 2.97 24.08 5.23
CA GLU A 129 3.92 23.16 5.85
C GLU A 129 4.60 23.77 7.08
N ILE A 130 4.87 25.09 7.09
CA ILE A 130 5.42 25.79 8.27
C ILE A 130 4.39 25.80 9.40
N ARG A 131 3.12 26.10 9.09
CA ARG A 131 2.03 26.05 10.09
C ARG A 131 1.79 24.63 10.60
N LYS A 132 1.86 23.63 9.72
CA LYS A 132 1.76 22.21 10.08
C LYS A 132 2.89 21.74 10.98
N ILE A 133 4.13 22.19 10.76
CA ILE A 133 5.25 21.88 11.68
C ILE A 133 4.96 22.45 13.06
N GLN A 134 4.54 23.72 13.13
CA GLN A 134 4.15 24.35 14.40
C GLN A 134 3.00 23.58 15.08
N ALA A 135 2.00 23.14 14.31
CA ALA A 135 0.90 22.33 14.82
C ALA A 135 1.37 20.97 15.37
N ASN A 136 2.31 20.29 14.70
CA ASN A 136 2.90 19.04 15.19
C ASN A 136 3.71 19.24 16.47
N LEU A 137 4.32 20.42 16.65
CA LEU A 137 5.03 20.82 17.88
C LEU A 137 4.06 21.22 19.01
N GLY A 138 2.74 21.17 18.81
CA GLY A 138 1.76 21.56 19.83
C GLY A 138 1.50 23.06 19.93
N LEU A 139 2.01 23.87 18.99
CA LEU A 139 1.86 25.33 19.00
C LEU A 139 0.54 25.75 18.34
N HIS A 140 -0.06 26.85 18.83
CA HIS A 140 -1.23 27.53 18.25
C HIS A 140 -2.42 26.62 17.91
N GLN A 141 -2.67 25.58 18.71
CA GLN A 141 -3.62 24.50 18.40
C GLN A 141 -5.05 25.00 18.17
N GLU A 142 -5.54 25.93 18.99
CA GLU A 142 -6.89 26.52 18.85
C GLU A 142 -7.11 27.23 17.52
N GLU A 143 -6.09 27.96 17.05
CA GLU A 143 -6.13 28.68 15.79
C GLU A 143 -5.98 27.70 14.62
N TYR A 144 -5.04 26.76 14.73
CA TYR A 144 -4.78 25.77 13.71
C TYR A 144 -5.87 24.72 13.55
N ALA A 145 -6.74 24.51 14.54
CA ALA A 145 -7.96 23.73 14.37
C ALA A 145 -8.95 24.37 13.38
N LYS A 146 -8.81 25.66 13.08
CA LYS A 146 -9.62 26.39 12.09
C LYS A 146 -8.85 26.68 10.81
N ASP A 147 -7.64 26.13 10.67
CA ASP A 147 -6.76 26.41 9.53
C ASP A 147 -7.44 26.01 8.21
N PRO A 148 -7.31 26.80 7.13
CA PRO A 148 -7.86 26.43 5.83
C PRO A 148 -7.31 25.11 5.30
N SER A 149 -6.05 24.78 5.59
CA SER A 149 -5.43 23.52 5.18
C SER A 149 -5.83 22.39 6.12
N LYS A 150 -6.38 21.33 5.53
CA LYS A 150 -6.70 20.12 6.28
C LYS A 150 -5.46 19.43 6.84
N HIS A 151 -4.30 19.61 6.24
CA HIS A 151 -3.06 18.99 6.70
C HIS A 151 -2.57 19.63 8.00
N VAL A 152 -2.81 20.93 8.18
CA VAL A 152 -2.56 21.62 9.44
C VAL A 152 -3.54 21.15 10.51
N ARG A 153 -4.84 21.08 10.18
CA ARG A 153 -5.87 20.53 11.09
C ARG A 153 -5.60 19.07 11.49
N ALA A 154 -5.14 18.24 10.55
CA ALA A 154 -4.73 16.87 10.82
C ALA A 154 -3.53 16.79 11.77
N ALA A 155 -2.57 17.71 11.67
CA ALA A 155 -1.47 17.80 12.62
C ALA A 155 -1.95 18.15 14.05
N VAL A 156 -2.97 19.01 14.17
CA VAL A 156 -3.63 19.30 15.46
C VAL A 156 -4.28 18.04 16.05
N VAL A 157 -5.00 17.25 15.23
CA VAL A 157 -5.56 15.94 15.65
C VAL A 157 -4.46 14.96 16.07
N ASN A 158 -3.37 14.88 15.30
CA ASN A 158 -2.26 13.97 15.59
C ASN A 158 -1.56 14.29 16.91
N ASN A 159 -1.42 15.59 17.22
CA ASN A 159 -0.92 16.05 18.51
C ASN A 159 -1.94 15.81 19.66
N GLY A 160 -3.20 15.51 19.34
CA GLY A 160 -4.25 15.18 20.31
C GLY A 160 -5.04 16.39 20.82
N ASN A 161 -4.94 17.55 20.15
CA ASN A 161 -5.61 18.77 20.57
C ASN A 161 -6.87 19.05 19.77
N GLN A 162 -7.74 19.88 20.33
CA GLN A 162 -8.94 20.43 19.68
C GLN A 162 -9.85 19.37 19.05
N LEU A 163 -9.86 18.15 19.61
CA LEU A 163 -10.63 17.02 19.07
C LEU A 163 -12.14 17.29 19.14
N ASP A 164 -12.62 17.96 20.21
CA ASP A 164 -14.03 18.39 20.33
C ASP A 164 -14.45 19.39 19.24
N VAL A 165 -13.51 20.18 18.71
CA VAL A 165 -13.77 21.11 17.60
C VAL A 165 -13.72 20.36 16.27
N LEU A 166 -12.68 19.54 16.08
CA LEU A 166 -12.38 18.86 14.82
C LEU A 166 -13.25 17.62 14.58
N VAL A 167 -13.96 17.10 15.58
CA VAL A 167 -14.95 16.02 15.38
C VAL A 167 -16.09 16.47 14.45
N LYS A 168 -16.32 17.79 14.35
CA LYS A 168 -17.28 18.43 13.45
C LYS A 168 -16.62 19.05 12.22
N ASP A 169 -15.38 18.65 11.91
CA ASP A 169 -14.67 19.18 10.75
C ASP A 169 -15.44 18.86 9.46
N LYS A 170 -15.41 19.78 8.51
CA LYS A 170 -16.06 19.60 7.21
C LYS A 170 -15.40 18.52 6.34
N ASP A 171 -14.11 18.22 6.55
CA ASP A 171 -13.39 17.20 5.79
C ASP A 171 -13.47 15.86 6.53
N PRO A 172 -14.07 14.83 5.93
CA PRO A 172 -14.26 13.53 6.58
C PRO A 172 -12.94 12.83 6.92
N GLU A 173 -11.82 13.14 6.24
CA GLU A 173 -10.52 12.56 6.62
C GLU A 173 -10.07 13.05 8.00
N ILE A 174 -10.45 14.26 8.40
CA ILE A 174 -10.16 14.77 9.75
C ILE A 174 -11.02 14.04 10.78
N ARG A 175 -12.32 13.89 10.51
CA ARG A 175 -13.25 13.16 11.39
C ARG A 175 -12.85 11.68 11.51
N LYS A 176 -12.38 11.07 10.43
CA LYS A 176 -11.83 9.71 10.38
C LYS A 176 -10.57 9.59 11.25
N LEU A 177 -9.62 10.51 11.14
CA LEU A 177 -8.42 10.51 12.02
C LEU A 177 -8.82 10.54 13.51
N ILE A 178 -9.91 11.24 13.86
CA ILE A 178 -10.42 11.28 15.24
C ILE A 178 -11.02 9.93 15.63
N ALA A 179 -11.79 9.29 14.74
CA ALA A 179 -12.33 7.94 14.95
C ALA A 179 -11.21 6.89 15.12
N GLU A 180 -10.16 6.94 14.29
CA GLU A 180 -9.01 6.04 14.37
C GLU A 180 -8.29 6.13 15.74
N ARG A 181 -8.31 7.30 16.36
CA ARG A 181 -7.77 7.54 17.71
C ARG A 181 -8.71 7.07 18.83
N GLY A 182 -9.95 6.69 18.51
CA GLY A 182 -10.93 6.23 19.48
C GLY A 182 -11.69 7.35 20.21
N TYR A 183 -11.69 8.58 19.67
CA TYR A 183 -12.31 9.73 20.34
C TYR A 183 -13.72 10.01 19.77
N LYS A 184 -14.70 10.30 20.63
CA LYS A 184 -16.10 10.61 20.28
C LYS A 184 -16.76 9.62 19.31
N LEU A 185 -16.45 8.34 19.46
CA LEU A 185 -16.97 7.28 18.59
C LEU A 185 -18.51 7.18 18.60
N ASP A 186 -19.16 7.56 19.70
CA ASP A 186 -20.63 7.64 19.79
C ASP A 186 -21.24 8.68 18.84
N GLU A 187 -20.52 9.77 18.55
CA GLU A 187 -20.95 10.79 17.59
C GLU A 187 -20.62 10.33 16.16
N LEU A 188 -19.40 9.83 15.96
CA LEU A 188 -18.86 9.46 14.64
C LEU A 188 -19.43 8.16 14.06
N MET A 189 -20.07 7.31 14.88
CA MET A 189 -20.71 6.09 14.36
C MET A 189 -21.90 6.36 13.43
N ASN A 190 -22.48 7.57 13.50
CA ASN A 190 -23.59 8.00 12.64
C ASN A 190 -23.13 9.03 11.60
N ASP A 191 -21.83 9.12 11.33
CA ASP A 191 -21.28 10.06 10.36
C ASP A 191 -21.84 9.79 8.97
N GLU A 192 -22.08 10.84 8.18
CA GLU A 192 -22.53 10.72 6.79
C GLU A 192 -21.51 9.98 5.91
N ASP A 193 -20.21 10.13 6.21
CA ASP A 193 -19.13 9.56 5.43
C ASP A 193 -18.84 8.12 5.87
N VAL A 194 -18.93 7.21 4.91
CA VAL A 194 -18.70 5.77 5.11
C VAL A 194 -17.33 5.48 5.71
N SER A 195 -16.28 6.23 5.31
CA SER A 195 -14.92 5.98 5.80
C SER A 195 -14.75 6.33 7.28
N VAL A 196 -15.53 7.29 7.79
CA VAL A 196 -15.55 7.65 9.21
C VAL A 196 -16.26 6.56 10.00
N ARG A 197 -17.46 6.14 9.57
CA ARG A 197 -18.19 5.03 10.20
C ARG A 197 -17.40 3.72 10.17
N GLU A 198 -16.73 3.42 9.06
CA GLU A 198 -15.84 2.25 8.93
C GLU A 198 -14.70 2.31 9.95
N ALA A 199 -14.06 3.47 10.14
CA ALA A 199 -13.03 3.62 11.17
C ALA A 199 -13.58 3.34 12.57
N VAL A 200 -14.79 3.79 12.90
CA VAL A 200 -15.45 3.47 14.18
C VAL A 200 -15.71 1.96 14.32
N ALA A 201 -16.25 1.31 13.28
CA ALA A 201 -16.51 -0.13 13.26
C ALA A 201 -15.22 -0.96 13.38
N LEU A 202 -14.14 -0.60 12.69
CA LEU A 202 -12.85 -1.27 12.80
C LEU A 202 -12.25 -1.18 14.21
N ARG A 203 -12.54 -0.10 14.96
CA ARG A 203 -12.17 0.02 16.38
C ARG A 203 -13.00 -0.90 17.29
N GLY A 204 -14.07 -1.50 16.80
CA GLY A 204 -14.94 -2.39 17.56
C GLY A 204 -15.92 -1.68 18.49
N HIS A 205 -16.12 -0.37 18.32
CA HIS A 205 -17.03 0.39 19.16
C HIS A 205 -18.47 0.15 18.73
N LYS A 206 -19.31 -0.35 19.65
CA LYS A 206 -20.76 -0.57 19.45
C LYS A 206 -21.11 -1.22 18.11
N LEU A 207 -20.43 -2.33 17.80
CA LEU A 207 -20.56 -3.02 16.50
C LEU A 207 -22.00 -3.32 16.09
N ASP A 208 -22.87 -3.63 17.05
CA ASP A 208 -24.28 -3.96 16.82
C ASP A 208 -25.03 -2.84 16.07
N SER A 209 -24.61 -1.58 16.22
CA SER A 209 -25.22 -0.45 15.51
C SER A 209 -24.93 -0.42 14.02
N PHE A 210 -23.89 -1.14 13.57
CA PHE A 210 -23.51 -1.27 12.16
C PHE A 210 -24.13 -2.49 11.47
N LYS A 211 -24.98 -3.25 12.18
CA LYS A 211 -25.58 -4.47 11.65
C LYS A 211 -26.32 -4.22 10.32
N ASP A 212 -27.06 -3.13 10.26
CA ASP A 212 -27.87 -2.74 9.10
C ASP A 212 -27.30 -1.52 8.36
N ASP A 213 -25.98 -1.25 8.50
CA ASP A 213 -25.34 -0.14 7.79
C ASP A 213 -25.54 -0.28 6.28
N GLU A 214 -25.86 0.80 5.59
CA GLU A 214 -26.10 0.80 4.14
C GLU A 214 -24.86 0.31 3.35
N SER A 215 -23.66 0.56 3.88
CA SER A 215 -22.40 0.16 3.27
C SER A 215 -22.04 -1.30 3.57
N ALA A 216 -21.95 -2.12 2.52
CA ALA A 216 -21.44 -3.49 2.63
C ALA A 216 -19.99 -3.55 3.15
N ASP A 217 -19.19 -2.52 2.92
CA ASP A 217 -17.81 -2.45 3.43
C ASP A 217 -17.78 -2.34 4.96
N ILE A 218 -18.82 -1.76 5.57
CA ILE A 218 -19.00 -1.74 7.02
C ILE A 218 -19.63 -3.05 7.49
N ARG A 219 -20.75 -3.48 6.87
CA ARG A 219 -21.46 -4.71 7.28
C ARG A 219 -20.54 -5.93 7.31
N LYS A 220 -19.62 -6.08 6.33
CA LYS A 220 -18.69 -7.23 6.26
C LYS A 220 -17.72 -7.31 7.46
N ILE A 221 -17.52 -6.23 8.22
CA ILE A 221 -16.66 -6.23 9.41
C ILE A 221 -17.22 -7.17 10.49
N LEU A 222 -18.55 -7.24 10.62
CA LEU A 222 -19.23 -8.06 11.62
C LEU A 222 -19.05 -9.57 11.38
N PRO A 223 -19.40 -10.14 10.20
CA PRO A 223 -19.18 -11.56 9.95
C PRO A 223 -17.70 -11.92 9.88
N ARG A 224 -16.82 -10.99 9.47
CA ARG A 224 -15.37 -11.18 9.59
C ARG A 224 -14.91 -11.41 11.04
N ARG A 225 -15.66 -10.90 12.02
CA ARG A 225 -15.46 -11.14 13.46
C ARG A 225 -16.34 -12.26 14.03
N GLY A 226 -17.02 -13.03 13.19
CA GLY A 226 -17.92 -14.10 13.61
C GLY A 226 -19.28 -13.63 14.14
N MET A 227 -19.65 -12.36 13.92
CA MET A 227 -20.91 -11.80 14.41
C MET A 227 -22.02 -11.91 13.36
N TYR A 228 -23.24 -12.18 13.83
CA TYR A 228 -24.47 -12.19 13.01
C TYR A 228 -24.40 -13.06 11.74
N LEU A 229 -23.66 -14.16 11.78
CA LEU A 229 -23.43 -15.02 10.60
C LEU A 229 -24.74 -15.56 10.00
N ASP A 230 -25.70 -15.96 10.83
CA ASP A 230 -27.03 -16.41 10.39
C ASP A 230 -27.83 -15.33 9.66
N TYR A 231 -27.63 -14.07 10.04
CA TYR A 231 -28.27 -12.93 9.37
C TYR A 231 -27.61 -12.65 8.02
N TYR A 232 -26.28 -12.59 8.02
CA TYR A 232 -25.49 -12.22 6.85
C TYR A 232 -25.31 -13.30 5.79
N VAL A 233 -25.68 -14.56 6.07
CA VAL A 233 -25.68 -15.64 5.06
C VAL A 233 -26.56 -15.29 3.86
N ASN A 234 -27.56 -14.42 4.04
CA ASN A 234 -28.45 -13.94 2.99
C ASN A 234 -28.24 -12.45 2.65
N ASP A 235 -27.11 -11.85 3.02
CA ASP A 235 -26.84 -10.44 2.70
C ASP A 235 -26.87 -10.23 1.18
N VAL A 236 -27.38 -9.09 0.72
CA VAL A 236 -27.45 -8.76 -0.71
C VAL A 236 -26.06 -8.67 -1.35
N ASP A 237 -25.06 -8.22 -0.59
CA ASP A 237 -23.69 -8.04 -1.07
C ASP A 237 -22.87 -9.32 -0.87
N LYS A 238 -22.29 -9.80 -1.97
CA LYS A 238 -21.50 -11.03 -1.97
C LYS A 238 -20.26 -10.96 -1.09
N LYS A 239 -19.63 -9.80 -0.91
CA LYS A 239 -18.45 -9.66 -0.05
C LYS A 239 -18.79 -9.97 1.40
N VAL A 240 -19.99 -9.60 1.84
CA VAL A 240 -20.49 -9.92 3.18
C VAL A 240 -20.68 -11.43 3.30
N ARG A 241 -21.34 -12.07 2.32
CA ARG A 241 -21.53 -13.53 2.27
C ARG A 241 -20.21 -14.31 2.18
N VAL A 242 -19.21 -13.78 1.48
CA VAL A 242 -17.84 -14.34 1.44
C VAL A 242 -17.23 -14.36 2.85
N GLU A 243 -17.38 -13.29 3.64
CA GLU A 243 -16.88 -13.29 5.02
C GLU A 243 -17.64 -14.31 5.89
N VAL A 244 -18.94 -14.54 5.66
CA VAL A 244 -19.70 -15.62 6.32
C VAL A 244 -19.13 -17.00 5.94
N ALA A 245 -18.92 -17.26 4.65
CA ALA A 245 -18.34 -18.51 4.17
C ALA A 245 -16.92 -18.73 4.73
N LYS A 246 -16.09 -17.69 4.83
CA LYS A 246 -14.75 -17.78 5.44
C LYS A 246 -14.78 -18.25 6.89
N GLN A 247 -15.83 -17.92 7.65
CA GLN A 247 -16.03 -18.44 9.00
C GLN A 247 -16.50 -19.91 9.04
N GLY A 248 -16.72 -20.54 7.88
CA GLY A 248 -17.27 -21.90 7.81
C GLY A 248 -18.76 -21.97 8.16
N HIS A 249 -19.47 -20.83 8.15
CA HIS A 249 -20.87 -20.76 8.58
C HIS A 249 -21.83 -20.76 7.38
N GLY A 250 -23.01 -21.37 7.55
CA GLY A 250 -24.07 -21.38 6.54
C GLY A 250 -23.70 -22.05 5.21
N LEU A 251 -22.70 -22.94 5.21
CA LEU A 251 -22.16 -23.56 3.99
C LEU A 251 -23.22 -24.37 3.23
N ASP A 252 -24.19 -24.95 3.93
CA ASP A 252 -25.36 -25.65 3.38
C ASP A 252 -26.22 -24.75 2.49
N LYS A 253 -26.32 -23.46 2.82
CA LYS A 253 -27.00 -22.46 2.00
C LYS A 253 -26.07 -21.92 0.91
N LEU A 254 -24.85 -21.55 1.30
CA LEU A 254 -23.89 -20.86 0.43
C LEU A 254 -23.30 -21.75 -0.68
N VAL A 255 -23.40 -23.09 -0.58
CA VAL A 255 -23.02 -24.01 -1.67
C VAL A 255 -23.82 -23.75 -2.97
N ASN A 256 -25.00 -23.13 -2.84
CA ASN A 256 -25.88 -22.74 -3.95
C ASN A 256 -25.79 -21.25 -4.31
N ASP A 257 -24.86 -20.50 -3.74
CA ASP A 257 -24.77 -19.06 -3.94
C ASP A 257 -24.63 -18.74 -5.43
N SER A 258 -25.26 -17.67 -5.91
CA SER A 258 -25.13 -17.25 -7.31
C SER A 258 -23.70 -16.82 -7.66
N GLU A 259 -22.92 -16.40 -6.67
CA GLU A 259 -21.58 -15.86 -6.88
C GLU A 259 -20.50 -16.94 -6.67
N PRO A 260 -19.65 -17.22 -7.69
CA PRO A 260 -18.65 -18.28 -7.61
C PRO A 260 -17.58 -18.01 -6.55
N GLU A 261 -17.33 -16.75 -6.20
CA GLU A 261 -16.41 -16.40 -5.12
C GLU A 261 -16.87 -16.96 -3.77
N VAL A 262 -18.18 -16.93 -3.50
CA VAL A 262 -18.77 -17.50 -2.28
C VAL A 262 -18.68 -19.03 -2.32
N ARG A 263 -19.13 -19.66 -3.42
CA ARG A 263 -19.07 -21.13 -3.58
C ARG A 263 -17.64 -21.67 -3.51
N ARG A 264 -16.65 -20.91 -3.98
CA ARG A 264 -15.23 -21.25 -3.86
C ARG A 264 -14.77 -21.27 -2.40
N GLU A 265 -15.20 -20.32 -1.56
CA GLU A 265 -14.89 -20.38 -0.13
C GLU A 265 -15.60 -21.58 0.55
N VAL A 266 -16.81 -21.94 0.10
CA VAL A 266 -17.49 -23.17 0.56
C VAL A 266 -16.67 -24.41 0.22
N ALA A 267 -16.20 -24.53 -1.03
CA ALA A 267 -15.30 -25.62 -1.44
C ALA A 267 -13.98 -25.62 -0.67
N ARG A 268 -13.44 -24.45 -0.31
CA ARG A 268 -12.21 -24.34 0.50
C ARG A 268 -12.34 -24.90 1.91
N HIS A 269 -13.56 -24.94 2.45
CA HIS A 269 -13.88 -25.62 3.71
C HIS A 269 -14.19 -27.11 3.53
N GLY A 270 -14.05 -27.66 2.32
CA GLY A 270 -14.34 -29.05 2.04
C GLY A 270 -15.83 -29.41 2.04
N TYR A 271 -16.72 -28.40 2.00
CA TYR A 271 -18.16 -28.62 2.07
C TYR A 271 -18.79 -28.69 0.66
N GLY A 272 -19.75 -29.60 0.47
CA GLY A 272 -20.54 -29.72 -0.77
C GLY A 272 -19.71 -30.07 -2.01
N LEU A 273 -18.56 -30.73 -1.84
CA LEU A 273 -17.64 -31.03 -2.93
C LEU A 273 -18.27 -31.92 -4.02
N ASP A 274 -19.17 -32.82 -3.63
CA ASP A 274 -19.98 -33.68 -4.50
C ASP A 274 -20.84 -32.88 -5.49
N LYS A 275 -21.29 -31.71 -5.06
CA LYS A 275 -22.01 -30.77 -5.91
C LYS A 275 -21.08 -29.86 -6.70
N LEU A 276 -20.09 -29.31 -6.02
CA LEU A 276 -19.20 -28.28 -6.56
C LEU A 276 -18.16 -28.83 -7.55
N VAL A 277 -17.96 -30.15 -7.62
CA VAL A 277 -17.13 -30.78 -8.66
C VAL A 277 -17.66 -30.48 -10.08
N LYS A 278 -18.96 -30.23 -10.23
CA LYS A 278 -19.62 -29.87 -11.50
C LYS A 278 -19.96 -28.39 -11.61
N ASP A 279 -19.37 -27.56 -10.76
CA ASP A 279 -19.60 -26.12 -10.76
C ASP A 279 -19.26 -25.50 -12.13
N ASP A 280 -19.94 -24.44 -12.55
CA ASP A 280 -19.66 -23.77 -13.82
C ASP A 280 -18.34 -22.99 -13.80
N ASP A 281 -17.93 -22.49 -12.64
CA ASP A 281 -16.70 -21.73 -12.45
C ASP A 281 -15.47 -22.63 -12.21
N MET A 282 -14.43 -22.44 -13.02
CA MET A 282 -13.20 -23.24 -12.92
C MET A 282 -12.50 -23.10 -11.56
N HIS A 283 -12.59 -21.94 -10.90
CA HIS A 283 -11.88 -21.71 -9.64
C HIS A 283 -12.55 -22.43 -8.47
N VAL A 284 -13.86 -22.66 -8.56
CA VAL A 284 -14.59 -23.55 -7.64
C VAL A 284 -14.12 -24.99 -7.85
N ARG A 285 -14.11 -25.49 -9.09
CA ARG A 285 -13.64 -26.86 -9.40
C ARG A 285 -12.18 -27.09 -9.02
N ILE A 286 -11.29 -26.11 -9.20
CA ILE A 286 -9.90 -26.15 -8.69
C ILE A 286 -9.88 -26.28 -7.16
N ALA A 287 -10.75 -25.56 -6.43
CA ALA A 287 -10.81 -25.66 -4.97
C ALA A 287 -11.29 -27.05 -4.51
N VAL A 288 -12.18 -27.68 -5.28
CA VAL A 288 -12.59 -29.08 -5.08
C VAL A 288 -11.42 -30.04 -5.33
N ALA A 289 -10.71 -29.90 -6.46
CA ALA A 289 -9.54 -30.72 -6.78
C ALA A 289 -8.44 -30.61 -5.70
N LYS A 290 -8.23 -29.42 -5.12
CA LYS A 290 -7.28 -29.21 -4.01
C LYS A 290 -7.58 -30.02 -2.74
N HIS A 291 -8.83 -30.47 -2.57
CA HIS A 291 -9.21 -31.39 -1.50
C HIS A 291 -9.00 -32.86 -1.87
N GLY A 292 -8.49 -33.15 -3.07
CA GLY A 292 -8.37 -34.50 -3.60
C GLY A 292 -9.72 -35.14 -3.92
N TYR A 293 -10.81 -34.36 -3.99
CA TYR A 293 -12.15 -34.87 -4.23
C TYR A 293 -12.49 -34.82 -5.72
N GLY A 294 -13.19 -35.85 -6.21
CA GLY A 294 -13.76 -35.88 -7.56
C GLY A 294 -12.72 -35.86 -8.69
N LEU A 295 -11.49 -36.29 -8.42
CA LEU A 295 -10.40 -36.21 -9.39
C LEU A 295 -10.68 -37.02 -10.67
N ASP A 296 -11.37 -38.16 -10.56
CA ASP A 296 -11.82 -38.95 -11.72
C ASP A 296 -12.87 -38.21 -12.57
N GLU A 297 -13.65 -37.29 -12.00
CA GLU A 297 -14.60 -36.45 -12.76
C GLU A 297 -13.89 -35.25 -13.40
N LEU A 298 -12.83 -34.74 -12.75
CA LEU A 298 -12.10 -33.53 -13.16
C LEU A 298 -10.94 -33.81 -14.12
N GLU A 299 -10.55 -35.07 -14.32
CA GLU A 299 -9.42 -35.41 -15.20
C GLU A 299 -9.68 -35.08 -16.68
N ASP A 300 -10.95 -35.03 -17.09
CA ASP A 300 -11.37 -34.64 -18.45
C ASP A 300 -11.97 -33.21 -18.49
N ASP A 301 -11.74 -32.39 -17.44
CA ASP A 301 -12.27 -31.04 -17.34
C ASP A 301 -11.87 -30.21 -18.58
N PRO A 302 -12.77 -29.38 -19.16
CA PRO A 302 -12.42 -28.55 -20.31
C PRO A 302 -11.25 -27.60 -20.04
N GLU A 303 -11.11 -27.11 -18.80
CA GLU A 303 -10.09 -26.16 -18.38
C GLU A 303 -8.79 -26.87 -17.97
N ASP A 304 -7.68 -26.51 -18.60
CA ASP A 304 -6.36 -27.10 -18.33
C ASP A 304 -5.86 -26.83 -16.90
N ARG A 305 -6.24 -25.70 -16.29
CA ARG A 305 -5.88 -25.41 -14.90
C ARG A 305 -6.52 -26.36 -13.90
N VAL A 306 -7.72 -26.86 -14.18
CA VAL A 306 -8.38 -27.88 -13.34
C VAL A 306 -7.63 -29.20 -13.50
N ARG A 307 -7.40 -29.65 -14.74
CA ARG A 307 -6.63 -30.86 -15.05
C ARG A 307 -5.21 -30.82 -14.50
N GLN A 308 -4.57 -29.65 -14.48
CA GLN A 308 -3.26 -29.44 -13.88
C GLN A 308 -3.29 -29.66 -12.36
N GLU A 309 -4.32 -29.19 -11.66
CA GLU A 309 -4.48 -29.45 -10.23
C GLU A 309 -4.75 -30.94 -9.96
N VAL A 310 -5.50 -31.63 -10.83
CA VAL A 310 -5.71 -33.10 -10.73
C VAL A 310 -4.39 -33.86 -10.74
N VAL A 311 -3.51 -33.60 -11.72
CA VAL A 311 -2.19 -34.26 -11.75
C VAL A 311 -1.31 -33.79 -10.59
N LYS A 312 -1.43 -32.55 -10.13
CA LYS A 312 -0.69 -32.08 -8.95
C LYS A 312 -1.03 -32.88 -7.69
N GLN A 313 -2.25 -33.41 -7.59
CA GLN A 313 -2.68 -34.31 -6.50
C GLN A 313 -2.20 -35.77 -6.68
N GLY A 314 -1.44 -36.09 -7.73
CA GLY A 314 -0.97 -37.46 -7.95
C GLY A 314 -1.90 -38.34 -8.78
N HIS A 315 -2.96 -37.77 -9.37
CA HIS A 315 -4.03 -38.57 -9.95
C HIS A 315 -3.87 -38.80 -11.46
N ASN A 316 -4.10 -40.05 -11.87
CA ASN A 316 -4.18 -40.58 -13.23
C ASN A 316 -3.11 -40.09 -14.24
N TYR A 317 -1.84 -40.07 -13.82
CA TYR A 317 -0.74 -39.66 -14.69
C TYR A 317 -0.65 -40.42 -16.02
N GLU A 318 -0.93 -41.72 -16.03
CA GLU A 318 -0.81 -42.54 -17.24
C GLU A 318 -1.82 -42.10 -18.32
N LYS A 319 -3.05 -41.73 -17.93
CA LYS A 319 -4.05 -41.17 -18.86
C LYS A 319 -3.63 -39.77 -19.33
N MET A 320 -3.17 -38.93 -18.40
CA MET A 320 -2.97 -37.50 -18.63
C MET A 320 -1.58 -37.14 -19.19
N ILE A 321 -0.68 -38.11 -19.36
CA ILE A 321 0.68 -37.87 -19.88
C ILE A 321 0.69 -37.29 -21.31
N ASN A 322 -0.38 -37.53 -22.07
CA ASN A 322 -0.57 -37.00 -23.42
C ASN A 322 -1.57 -35.83 -23.46
N ASP A 323 -1.82 -35.16 -22.33
CA ASP A 323 -2.75 -34.01 -22.26
C ASP A 323 -2.40 -32.99 -23.34
N LYS A 324 -3.42 -32.40 -23.98
CA LYS A 324 -3.25 -31.36 -25.01
C LYS A 324 -2.44 -30.15 -24.51
N ASN A 325 -2.53 -29.83 -23.23
CA ASN A 325 -1.87 -28.68 -22.62
C ASN A 325 -0.52 -29.07 -22.00
N TRP A 326 0.53 -28.35 -22.41
CA TRP A 326 1.90 -28.61 -21.94
C TRP A 326 2.06 -28.43 -20.43
N ALA A 327 1.27 -27.57 -19.77
CA ALA A 327 1.40 -27.29 -18.34
C ALA A 327 1.01 -28.52 -17.50
N VAL A 328 -0.01 -29.27 -17.93
CA VAL A 328 -0.42 -30.55 -17.32
C VAL A 328 0.71 -31.57 -17.47
N ARG A 329 1.22 -31.77 -18.69
CA ARG A 329 2.34 -32.70 -18.94
C ARG A 329 3.61 -32.31 -18.18
N ALA A 330 3.91 -31.02 -18.10
CA ALA A 330 5.05 -30.52 -17.33
C ALA A 330 4.88 -30.76 -15.84
N GLU A 331 3.66 -30.71 -15.29
CA GLU A 331 3.38 -31.02 -13.89
C GLU A 331 3.61 -32.52 -13.61
N ILE A 332 3.18 -33.40 -14.51
CA ILE A 332 3.47 -34.84 -14.44
C ILE A 332 4.98 -35.09 -14.39
N ALA A 333 5.75 -34.42 -15.26
CA ALA A 333 7.21 -34.49 -15.25
C ALA A 333 7.82 -33.94 -13.95
N ARG A 334 7.27 -32.85 -13.38
CA ARG A 334 7.73 -32.32 -12.07
C ARG A 334 7.51 -33.32 -10.94
N ASN A 335 6.45 -34.11 -11.02
CA ASN A 335 6.17 -35.20 -10.09
C ASN A 335 6.97 -36.48 -10.39
N GLY A 336 7.91 -36.43 -11.35
CA GLY A 336 8.85 -37.52 -11.65
C GLY A 336 8.26 -38.69 -12.43
N TYR A 337 7.03 -38.56 -12.94
CA TYR A 337 6.36 -39.63 -13.67
C TYR A 337 6.56 -39.50 -15.19
N GLY A 338 6.73 -40.64 -15.87
CA GLY A 338 6.75 -40.72 -17.34
C GLY A 338 7.84 -39.90 -18.03
N LEU A 339 8.97 -39.67 -17.35
CA LEU A 339 10.07 -38.83 -17.84
C LEU A 339 10.68 -39.38 -19.14
N ASP A 340 10.67 -40.70 -19.31
CA ASP A 340 11.08 -41.42 -20.51
C ASP A 340 10.19 -41.11 -21.72
N LYS A 341 8.88 -40.95 -21.50
CA LYS A 341 7.90 -40.56 -22.53
C LYS A 341 7.98 -39.05 -22.83
N LEU A 342 8.20 -38.22 -21.80
CA LEU A 342 8.17 -36.75 -21.89
C LEU A 342 9.52 -36.12 -22.31
N ILE A 343 10.60 -36.90 -22.37
CA ILE A 343 11.94 -36.37 -22.72
C ILE A 343 11.99 -35.74 -24.11
N ASN A 344 11.18 -36.22 -25.04
CA ASN A 344 11.09 -35.73 -26.41
C ASN A 344 9.83 -34.90 -26.67
N ASP A 345 9.15 -34.43 -25.62
CA ASP A 345 7.93 -33.64 -25.74
C ASP A 345 8.15 -32.43 -26.65
N ASP A 346 7.16 -32.06 -27.46
CA ASP A 346 7.28 -30.93 -28.37
C ASP A 346 7.50 -29.59 -27.64
N ASP A 347 6.93 -29.46 -26.44
CA ASP A 347 7.00 -28.24 -25.63
C ASP A 347 8.30 -28.15 -24.81
N ILE A 348 8.90 -26.96 -24.86
CA ILE A 348 10.15 -26.63 -24.17
C ILE A 348 10.04 -26.73 -22.65
N GLU A 349 8.92 -26.34 -22.05
CA GLU A 349 8.76 -26.32 -20.60
C GLU A 349 8.60 -27.73 -20.03
N VAL A 350 8.00 -28.66 -20.78
CA VAL A 350 7.94 -30.08 -20.42
C VAL A 350 9.35 -30.68 -20.41
N ARG A 351 10.13 -30.49 -21.49
CA ARG A 351 11.52 -30.98 -21.53
C ARG A 351 12.40 -30.33 -20.47
N LYS A 352 12.17 -29.05 -20.12
CA LYS A 352 12.82 -28.40 -18.96
C LYS A 352 12.42 -29.06 -17.64
N ALA A 353 11.17 -29.46 -17.46
CA ALA A 353 10.74 -30.19 -16.26
C ALA A 353 11.44 -31.56 -16.16
N VAL A 354 11.53 -32.31 -17.26
CA VAL A 354 12.30 -33.56 -17.32
C VAL A 354 13.78 -33.34 -16.96
N ALA A 355 14.41 -32.32 -17.54
CA ALA A 355 15.79 -31.97 -17.20
C ALA A 355 15.96 -31.59 -15.71
N ARG A 356 15.00 -30.85 -15.13
CA ARG A 356 15.02 -30.51 -13.69
C ARG A 356 14.83 -31.71 -12.79
N ALA A 357 14.06 -32.71 -13.22
CA ALA A 357 13.90 -33.98 -12.52
C ALA A 357 15.18 -34.85 -12.55
N GLY A 358 16.24 -34.40 -13.23
CA GLY A 358 17.52 -35.11 -13.29
C GLY A 358 17.55 -36.27 -14.29
N TYR A 359 16.51 -36.39 -15.14
CA TYR A 359 16.37 -37.49 -16.08
C TYR A 359 16.86 -37.11 -17.49
N GLY A 360 17.45 -38.07 -18.21
CA GLY A 360 17.75 -37.94 -19.63
C GLY A 360 18.77 -36.85 -20.00
N HIS A 361 19.66 -36.45 -19.08
CA HIS A 361 20.64 -35.39 -19.32
C HIS A 361 21.60 -35.69 -20.47
N ASP A 362 21.91 -36.97 -20.69
CA ASP A 362 22.71 -37.47 -21.80
C ASP A 362 22.06 -37.21 -23.17
N ILE A 363 20.73 -37.22 -23.23
CA ILE A 363 19.94 -36.89 -24.43
C ILE A 363 19.73 -35.38 -24.52
N LEU A 364 19.20 -34.77 -23.45
CA LEU A 364 18.78 -33.36 -23.42
C LEU A 364 19.97 -32.37 -23.49
N LYS A 365 21.21 -32.80 -23.26
CA LYS A 365 22.40 -31.94 -23.52
C LYS A 365 22.52 -31.53 -24.99
N HIS A 366 21.87 -32.28 -25.88
CA HIS A 366 21.78 -32.00 -27.31
C HIS A 366 20.41 -31.45 -27.72
N ASP A 367 19.55 -31.05 -26.77
CA ASP A 367 18.22 -30.51 -27.05
C ASP A 367 18.29 -29.32 -28.01
N LYS A 368 17.32 -29.20 -28.91
CA LYS A 368 17.20 -28.07 -29.85
C LYS A 368 17.17 -26.71 -29.15
N SER A 369 16.57 -26.63 -27.95
CA SER A 369 16.47 -25.41 -27.16
C SER A 369 17.69 -25.18 -26.27
N ILE A 370 18.27 -23.98 -26.38
CA ILE A 370 19.35 -23.54 -25.49
C ILE A 370 18.91 -23.46 -24.01
N GLN A 371 17.62 -23.20 -23.75
CA GLN A 371 17.14 -23.11 -22.37
C GLN A 371 17.15 -24.47 -21.67
N VAL A 372 16.78 -25.54 -22.37
CA VAL A 372 16.84 -26.92 -21.85
C VAL A 372 18.30 -27.28 -21.54
N ARG A 373 19.22 -27.02 -22.49
CA ARG A 373 20.66 -27.27 -22.29
C ARG A 373 21.24 -26.51 -21.08
N ARG A 374 20.80 -25.27 -20.85
CA ARG A 374 21.20 -24.47 -19.69
C ARG A 374 20.74 -25.08 -18.35
N VAL A 375 19.51 -25.59 -18.28
CA VAL A 375 18.99 -26.26 -17.07
C VAL A 375 19.91 -27.42 -16.66
N ILE A 376 20.35 -28.23 -17.64
CA ILE A 376 21.28 -29.34 -17.40
C ILE A 376 22.63 -28.83 -16.91
N GLY A 377 23.18 -27.79 -17.56
CA GLY A 377 24.43 -27.17 -17.13
C GLY A 377 24.39 -26.71 -15.67
N SER A 378 23.32 -26.00 -15.27
CA SER A 378 23.12 -25.58 -13.88
C SER A 378 22.98 -26.76 -12.93
N HIS A 379 22.23 -27.80 -13.30
CA HIS A 379 22.03 -28.99 -12.47
C HIS A 379 23.34 -29.79 -12.28
N LEU A 380 24.15 -29.93 -13.33
CA LEU A 380 25.47 -30.57 -13.26
C LEU A 380 26.45 -29.75 -12.41
N SER A 381 26.47 -28.42 -12.55
CA SER A 381 27.28 -27.55 -11.70
C SER A 381 26.90 -27.67 -10.22
N GLN A 382 25.61 -27.72 -9.90
CA GLN A 382 25.13 -27.92 -8.52
C GLN A 382 25.54 -29.30 -7.97
N LYS A 383 25.36 -30.37 -8.75
CA LYS A 383 25.75 -31.73 -8.36
C LYS A 383 27.26 -31.86 -8.15
N ASN A 384 28.06 -31.24 -9.01
CA ASN A 384 29.52 -31.20 -8.88
C ASN A 384 29.96 -30.38 -7.67
N LYS A 385 29.30 -29.26 -7.37
CA LYS A 385 29.55 -28.47 -6.15
C LYS A 385 29.22 -29.27 -4.90
N GLN A 386 28.06 -29.94 -4.85
CA GLN A 386 27.67 -30.78 -3.72
C GLN A 386 28.67 -31.92 -3.51
N LYS A 387 29.08 -32.61 -4.59
CA LYS A 387 30.10 -33.67 -4.54
C LYS A 387 31.44 -33.17 -3.98
N ARG A 388 31.87 -31.96 -4.34
CA ARG A 388 33.12 -31.37 -3.80
C ARG A 388 32.99 -31.02 -2.31
N ILE A 389 31.82 -30.58 -1.86
CA ILE A 389 31.52 -30.36 -0.43
C ILE A 389 31.55 -31.70 0.32
N ASP A 390 30.88 -32.72 -0.19
CA ASP A 390 30.82 -34.05 0.44
C ASP A 390 32.20 -34.73 0.50
N GLU A 391 33.08 -34.45 -0.47
CA GLU A 391 34.48 -34.91 -0.49
C GLU A 391 35.44 -34.03 0.35
N GLY A 392 34.95 -33.00 1.03
CA GLY A 392 35.76 -32.09 1.87
C GLY A 392 36.74 -31.20 1.08
N LYS A 393 36.50 -30.99 -0.21
CA LYS A 393 37.41 -30.28 -1.14
C LYS A 393 37.08 -28.81 -1.36
N ASP A 394 35.98 -28.32 -0.80
CA ASP A 394 35.57 -26.90 -0.81
C ASP A 394 35.13 -26.49 0.61
N ILE A 395 35.93 -25.64 1.28
CA ILE A 395 35.50 -24.77 2.40
C ILE A 395 35.38 -23.35 1.85
#